data_AF-A0A2G0Z860-F1
#
_entry.id   AF-A0A2G0Z860-F1
#
_cell.length_a   1.000
_cell.length_b   1.000
_cell.length_c   1.000
_cell.angle_alpha   90.00
_cell.angle_beta   90.00
_cell.angle_gamma   90.00
#
_symmetry.space_group_name_H-M   'P 1'
#
loop_
_entity.id
_entity.type
_entity.pdbx_description
1 polymer ?
#
loop_
_entity_poly.entity_id
_entity_poly.type
_entity_poly.pdbx_seq_one_letter_code
_entity_poly.pdbx_strand_id
1 'polypeptide(L)'
;MSIKAGETVGTVTVDAPGDDVFIDKSTQTVQITDTAGGNFEKLVVAGNGATTTINDTIDKVDVVLTATKTVGEGGQIVYTATLVDKNGTPVLNTTGPLTITLDNKQVITIGVDQSSGTVSVVPPAR
;
A
#
# COMPACT_ATOMS: atom_id res chain seq x y z
N MET A 1 -4.57 29.08 4.73
CA MET A 1 -5.37 29.81 3.70
C MET A 1 -5.33 31.29 4.03
N SER A 2 -5.24 32.17 3.03
CA SER A 2 -5.33 33.62 3.21
C SER A 2 -6.26 34.20 2.15
N ILE A 3 -7.17 35.10 2.53
CA ILE A 3 -8.11 35.78 1.63
C ILE A 3 -7.67 37.24 1.54
N LYS A 4 -7.44 37.75 0.34
CA LYS A 4 -6.98 39.14 0.15
C LYS A 4 -8.13 40.13 0.35
N ALA A 5 -7.80 41.39 0.67
CA ALA A 5 -8.79 42.45 0.79
C ALA A 5 -9.57 42.62 -0.52
N GLY A 6 -10.90 42.59 -0.45
CA GLY A 6 -11.80 42.64 -1.61
C GLY A 6 -12.17 41.28 -2.19
N GLU A 7 -11.56 40.18 -1.72
CA GLU A 7 -11.92 38.81 -2.10
C GLU A 7 -12.81 38.17 -1.02
N THR A 8 -13.65 37.23 -1.46
CA THR A 8 -14.56 36.47 -0.58
C THR A 8 -14.18 34.99 -0.50
N VAL A 9 -13.17 34.56 -1.27
CA VAL A 9 -12.78 33.16 -1.40
C VAL A 9 -11.26 33.05 -1.23
N GLY A 10 -10.83 32.09 -0.44
CA GLY A 10 -9.46 31.58 -0.46
C GLY A 10 -9.51 30.08 -0.66
N THR A 11 -8.44 29.53 -1.22
CA THR A 11 -8.32 28.10 -1.48
C THR A 11 -7.16 27.52 -0.67
N VAL A 12 -7.32 26.26 -0.28
CA VAL A 12 -6.23 25.42 0.21
C VAL A 12 -6.35 24.11 -0.55
N THR A 13 -5.24 23.66 -1.13
CA THR A 13 -5.16 22.38 -1.81
C THR A 13 -4.41 21.41 -0.92
N VAL A 14 -4.95 20.21 -0.77
CA VAL A 14 -4.29 19.06 -0.15
C VAL A 14 -4.19 18.01 -1.24
N ASP A 15 -2.99 17.52 -1.51
CA ASP A 15 -2.79 16.48 -2.51
C ASP A 15 -3.41 15.16 -2.01
N ALA A 16 -4.10 14.47 -2.91
CA ALA A 16 -4.53 13.10 -2.63
C ALA A 16 -3.30 12.19 -2.55
N PRO A 17 -3.37 11.09 -1.77
CA PRO A 17 -2.41 10.00 -1.88
C PRO A 17 -2.23 9.54 -3.33
N GLY A 18 -1.03 9.05 -3.66
CA GLY A 18 -0.76 8.44 -4.96
C GLY A 18 -1.25 7.00 -4.99
N ASP A 19 -1.58 6.51 -6.19
CA ASP A 19 -2.02 5.13 -6.42
C ASP A 19 -0.92 4.13 -6.03
N ASP A 20 -1.27 3.18 -5.16
CA ASP A 20 -0.44 2.03 -4.82
C ASP A 20 -1.29 0.77 -4.59
N VAL A 21 -0.63 -0.36 -4.31
CA VAL A 21 -1.27 -1.67 -4.25
C VAL A 21 -2.08 -1.91 -2.97
N PHE A 22 -1.99 -1.01 -1.99
CA PHE A 22 -2.63 -1.09 -0.68
C PHE A 22 -3.78 -0.10 -0.54
N ILE A 23 -4.77 -0.47 0.26
CA ILE A 23 -5.91 0.41 0.50
C ILE A 23 -5.50 1.65 1.29
N ASP A 24 -5.61 2.79 0.63
CA ASP A 24 -5.36 4.11 1.20
C ASP A 24 -6.41 4.57 2.21
N LYS A 25 -6.06 5.61 2.98
CA LYS A 25 -7.02 6.31 3.85
C LYS A 25 -8.20 6.83 3.02
N SER A 26 -9.40 6.39 3.38
CA SER A 26 -10.59 6.67 2.58
C SER A 26 -11.23 8.05 2.81
N THR A 27 -10.74 8.86 3.77
CA THR A 27 -11.27 10.21 4.05
C THR A 27 -10.22 11.20 4.53
N GLN A 28 -10.38 12.47 4.15
CA GLN A 28 -9.65 13.63 4.68
C GLN A 28 -10.63 14.67 5.20
N THR A 29 -10.45 15.11 6.44
CA THR A 29 -11.23 16.21 7.04
C THR A 29 -10.34 17.43 7.26
N VAL A 30 -10.82 18.62 6.88
CA VAL A 30 -10.16 19.91 7.10
C VAL A 30 -11.11 20.82 7.87
N GLN A 31 -10.63 21.44 8.94
CA GLN A 31 -11.43 22.34 9.79
C GLN A 31 -10.79 23.72 9.88
N ILE A 32 -11.63 24.75 10.01
CA ILE A 32 -11.17 26.09 10.37
C ILE A 32 -10.94 26.11 11.88
N THR A 33 -9.70 26.33 12.31
CA THR A 33 -9.31 26.32 13.72
C THR A 33 -9.24 27.70 14.35
N ASP A 34 -8.95 28.72 13.54
CA ASP A 34 -8.90 30.12 13.96
C ASP A 34 -9.10 31.04 12.74
N THR A 35 -9.50 32.28 13.00
CA THR A 35 -9.64 33.33 12.00
C THR A 35 -9.07 34.64 12.56
N ALA A 36 -8.21 35.31 11.81
CA ALA A 36 -7.63 36.60 12.18
C ALA A 36 -7.80 37.63 11.05
N GLY A 37 -8.01 38.90 11.41
CA GLY A 37 -8.23 40.00 10.46
C GLY A 37 -9.71 40.21 10.08
N GLY A 38 -9.97 41.16 9.17
CA GLY A 38 -11.33 41.60 8.78
C GLY A 38 -11.94 42.64 9.74
N ASN A 39 -12.96 43.38 9.28
CA ASN A 39 -13.71 44.36 10.10
C ASN A 39 -15.13 43.88 10.46
N PHE A 40 -15.40 42.58 10.37
CA PHE A 40 -16.74 42.05 10.50
C PHE A 40 -17.24 42.13 11.95
N GLU A 41 -18.37 42.80 12.16
CA GLU A 41 -18.98 42.99 13.48
C GLU A 41 -19.45 41.67 14.11
N LYS A 42 -19.56 40.60 13.31
CA LYS A 42 -19.95 39.25 13.77
C LYS A 42 -19.54 38.15 12.79
N LEU A 43 -18.26 37.77 12.76
CA LEU A 43 -17.81 36.57 12.04
C LEU A 43 -18.13 35.32 12.88
N VAL A 44 -18.95 34.43 12.33
CA VAL A 44 -19.22 33.11 12.93
C VAL A 44 -18.72 32.05 11.96
N VAL A 45 -17.78 31.22 12.41
CA VAL A 45 -17.35 30.04 11.67
C VAL A 45 -18.43 28.97 11.85
N ALA A 46 -19.10 28.59 10.76
CA ALA A 46 -20.06 27.49 10.79
C ALA A 46 -19.34 26.19 11.16
N GLY A 47 -19.77 25.55 12.25
CA GLY A 47 -19.15 24.34 12.76
C GLY A 47 -19.52 23.12 11.93
N ASN A 48 -18.55 22.64 11.15
CA ASN A 48 -18.15 21.25 10.89
C ASN A 48 -17.07 21.30 9.80
N GLY A 49 -16.05 20.45 9.90
CA GLY A 49 -15.01 20.37 8.87
C GLY A 49 -15.55 20.03 7.49
N ALA A 50 -14.84 20.46 6.44
CA ALA A 50 -15.00 19.89 5.11
C ALA A 50 -14.43 18.47 5.10
N THR A 51 -15.19 17.50 4.60
CA THR A 51 -14.75 16.10 4.46
C THR A 51 -14.74 15.71 3.00
N THR A 52 -13.64 15.13 2.56
CA THR A 52 -13.44 14.58 1.22
C THR A 52 -13.25 13.09 1.33
N THR A 53 -14.01 12.32 0.55
CA THR A 53 -13.81 10.88 0.40
C THR A 53 -12.74 10.64 -0.66
N ILE A 54 -11.79 9.75 -0.35
CA ILE A 54 -10.74 9.30 -1.27
C ILE A 54 -11.11 7.87 -1.66
N ASN A 55 -11.32 7.65 -2.96
CA ASN A 55 -11.63 6.35 -3.51
C ASN A 55 -10.35 5.76 -4.11
N ASP A 56 -9.87 4.70 -3.48
CA ASP A 56 -8.71 3.97 -3.93
C ASP A 56 -9.07 2.91 -5.00
N THR A 57 -8.10 2.56 -5.85
CA THR A 57 -8.24 1.51 -6.87
C THR A 57 -7.94 0.15 -6.24
N ILE A 58 -8.76 -0.87 -6.50
CA ILE A 58 -8.40 -2.23 -6.09
C ILE A 58 -7.39 -2.80 -7.09
N ASP A 59 -6.13 -2.87 -6.66
CA ASP A 59 -5.06 -3.49 -7.44
C ASP A 59 -4.97 -5.01 -7.24
N LYS A 60 -4.52 -5.69 -8.31
CA LYS A 60 -4.28 -7.13 -8.30
C LYS A 60 -2.81 -7.41 -7.96
N VAL A 61 -2.61 -8.31 -6.99
CA VAL A 61 -1.30 -8.92 -6.69
C VAL A 61 -1.31 -10.39 -7.10
N ASP A 62 -0.28 -10.80 -7.83
CA ASP A 62 -0.04 -12.18 -8.21
C ASP A 62 1.14 -12.78 -7.43
N VAL A 63 1.09 -14.09 -7.19
CA VAL A 63 2.22 -14.87 -6.65
C VAL A 63 2.91 -15.59 -7.79
N VAL A 64 4.20 -15.31 -8.01
CA VAL A 64 5.03 -15.97 -9.01
C VAL A 64 5.98 -16.94 -8.33
N LEU A 65 5.85 -18.24 -8.62
CA LEU A 65 6.72 -19.30 -8.12
C LEU A 65 7.82 -19.62 -9.14
N THR A 66 9.07 -19.58 -8.70
CA THR A 66 10.24 -20.01 -9.49
C THR A 66 11.01 -21.09 -8.74
N ALA A 67 11.77 -21.90 -9.47
CA ALA A 67 12.59 -22.97 -8.91
C ALA A 67 13.96 -23.02 -9.58
N THR A 68 14.96 -23.54 -8.87
CA THR A 68 16.26 -23.91 -9.47
C THR A 68 16.04 -24.88 -10.64
N LYS A 69 16.47 -24.51 -11.85
CA LYS A 69 16.18 -25.28 -13.09
C LYS A 69 16.91 -26.60 -13.20
N THR A 70 18.14 -26.67 -12.69
CA THR A 70 19.01 -27.85 -12.78
C THR A 70 19.79 -27.98 -11.49
N VAL A 71 19.82 -29.19 -10.93
CA VAL A 71 20.62 -29.56 -9.77
C VAL A 71 21.41 -30.84 -10.09
N GLY A 72 22.65 -30.93 -9.61
CA GLY A 72 23.39 -32.20 -9.64
C GLY A 72 22.85 -33.18 -8.60
N GLU A 73 23.36 -34.42 -8.61
CA GLU A 73 23.06 -35.37 -7.55
C GLU A 73 23.47 -34.80 -6.18
N GLY A 74 22.56 -34.86 -5.21
CA GLY A 74 22.74 -34.23 -3.89
C GLY A 74 22.58 -32.70 -3.87
N GLY A 75 22.24 -32.06 -4.99
CA GLY A 75 22.00 -30.62 -5.06
C GLY A 75 20.66 -30.19 -4.44
N GLN A 76 20.57 -28.94 -4.02
CA GLN A 76 19.37 -28.36 -3.41
C GLN A 76 18.49 -27.65 -4.46
N ILE A 77 17.20 -27.97 -4.49
CA ILE A 77 16.21 -27.20 -5.25
C ILE A 77 15.68 -26.10 -4.34
N VAL A 78 15.83 -24.85 -4.77
CA VAL A 78 15.30 -23.68 -4.08
C VAL A 78 14.04 -23.24 -4.80
N TYR A 79 12.93 -23.18 -4.08
CA TYR A 79 11.70 -22.56 -4.55
C TYR A 79 11.60 -21.16 -3.99
N THR A 80 11.29 -20.19 -4.85
CA THR A 80 11.11 -18.78 -4.48
C THR A 80 9.73 -18.34 -4.93
N ALA A 81 8.90 -17.90 -3.99
CA ALA A 81 7.64 -17.23 -4.28
C ALA A 81 7.83 -15.72 -4.17
N THR A 82 7.35 -14.96 -5.16
CA THR A 82 7.45 -13.50 -5.22
C THR A 82 6.08 -12.89 -5.44
N LEU A 83 5.74 -11.85 -4.67
CA LEU A 83 4.55 -11.03 -4.87
C LEU A 83 4.83 -9.96 -5.93
N VAL A 84 3.99 -9.87 -6.95
CA VAL A 84 4.14 -8.89 -8.03
C VAL A 84 2.82 -8.20 -8.36
N ASP A 85 2.92 -6.93 -8.79
CA ASP A 85 1.80 -6.18 -9.36
C ASP A 85 1.49 -6.63 -10.80
N LYS A 86 0.48 -6.01 -11.42
CA LYS A 86 0.09 -6.25 -12.82
C LYS A 86 1.23 -6.02 -13.85
N ASN A 87 2.27 -5.29 -13.48
CA ASN A 87 3.42 -4.98 -14.33
C ASN A 87 4.63 -5.91 -14.04
N GLY A 88 4.52 -6.81 -13.07
CA GLY A 88 5.62 -7.69 -12.62
C GLY A 88 6.56 -7.04 -11.61
N THR A 89 6.22 -5.89 -11.04
CA THR A 89 7.04 -5.19 -10.03
C THR A 89 6.84 -5.84 -8.67
N PRO A 90 7.91 -6.11 -7.90
CA PRO A 90 7.78 -6.68 -6.56
C PRO A 90 6.94 -5.81 -5.61
N VAL A 91 6.04 -6.44 -4.87
CA VAL A 91 5.16 -5.79 -3.89
C VAL A 91 5.51 -6.27 -2.48
N LEU A 92 5.64 -5.35 -1.52
CA LEU A 92 5.93 -5.70 -0.12
C LEU A 92 4.67 -6.19 0.60
N ASN A 93 4.74 -7.28 1.35
CA ASN A 93 3.59 -7.75 2.11
C ASN A 93 3.37 -6.91 3.39
N THR A 94 2.31 -6.11 3.46
CA THR A 94 2.06 -5.20 4.61
C THR A 94 0.94 -5.67 5.55
N THR A 95 0.15 -6.68 5.18
CA THR A 95 -1.07 -7.07 5.91
C THR A 95 -0.85 -8.15 6.97
N GLY A 96 0.23 -8.92 6.87
CA GLY A 96 0.55 -10.04 7.76
C GLY A 96 1.30 -11.15 7.01
N PRO A 97 1.94 -12.11 7.69
CA PRO A 97 2.72 -13.15 7.00
C PRO A 97 1.84 -13.99 6.06
N LEU A 98 2.31 -14.19 4.83
CA LEU A 98 1.65 -15.03 3.83
C LEU A 98 2.34 -16.39 3.79
N THR A 99 1.58 -17.47 4.01
CA THR A 99 2.08 -18.85 3.91
C THR A 99 1.59 -19.52 2.64
N ILE A 100 2.52 -20.09 1.87
CA ILE A 100 2.27 -20.77 0.62
C ILE A 100 2.70 -22.23 0.78
N THR A 101 1.74 -23.15 0.69
CA THR A 101 2.01 -24.60 0.76
C THR A 101 2.18 -25.15 -0.65
N LEU A 102 3.34 -25.75 -0.91
CA LEU A 102 3.64 -26.42 -2.17
C LEU A 102 3.05 -27.83 -2.20
N ASP A 103 2.94 -28.42 -3.38
CA ASP A 103 2.43 -29.79 -3.60
C ASP A 103 3.24 -30.87 -2.86
N ASN A 104 4.55 -30.64 -2.73
CA ASN A 104 5.48 -31.45 -1.94
C ASN A 104 5.38 -31.21 -0.43
N LYS A 105 4.37 -30.46 0.04
CA LYS A 105 4.08 -30.11 1.44
C LYS A 105 5.07 -29.16 2.10
N GLN A 106 6.07 -28.65 1.37
CA GLN A 106 6.92 -27.58 1.87
C GLN A 106 6.14 -26.28 1.98
N VAL A 107 6.54 -25.44 2.93
CA VAL A 107 5.89 -24.14 3.17
C VAL A 107 6.88 -23.03 2.90
N ILE A 108 6.49 -22.07 2.05
CA ILE A 108 7.16 -20.78 1.90
C ILE A 108 6.41 -19.78 2.75
N THR A 109 7.13 -18.98 3.54
CA THR A 109 6.55 -17.85 4.27
C THR A 109 7.12 -16.55 3.72
N ILE A 110 6.25 -15.65 3.27
CA ILE A 110 6.59 -14.27 2.93
C ILE A 110 6.23 -13.42 4.15
N GLY A 111 7.26 -12.95 4.86
CA GLY A 111 7.09 -12.14 6.07
C GLY A 111 6.47 -10.78 5.77
N VAL A 112 6.09 -10.06 6.84
CA VAL A 112 5.73 -8.64 6.73
C VAL A 112 6.95 -7.87 6.21
N ASP A 113 6.71 -6.87 5.38
CA ASP A 113 7.71 -6.05 4.70
C ASP A 113 8.67 -6.85 3.81
N GLN A 114 8.25 -8.04 3.36
CA GLN A 114 8.96 -8.85 2.37
C GLN A 114 8.13 -8.99 1.10
N SER A 115 8.79 -8.98 -0.05
CA SER A 115 8.16 -9.27 -1.35
C SER A 115 8.37 -10.72 -1.81
N SER A 116 9.21 -11.48 -1.11
CA SER A 116 9.52 -12.86 -1.47
C SER A 116 9.82 -13.73 -0.26
N GLY A 117 9.72 -15.04 -0.46
CA GLY A 117 10.10 -16.06 0.50
C GLY A 117 10.64 -17.28 -0.23
N THR A 118 11.45 -18.08 0.46
CA THR A 118 12.06 -19.28 -0.13
C THR A 118 11.89 -20.51 0.75
N VAL A 119 11.94 -21.67 0.10
CA VAL A 119 12.11 -22.95 0.78
C VAL A 119 13.03 -23.83 -0.05
N SER A 120 13.85 -24.62 0.63
CA SER A 120 14.83 -25.50 0.01
C SER A 120 14.48 -26.96 0.25
N VAL A 121 14.63 -27.78 -0.79
CA VAL A 121 14.49 -29.23 -0.70
C VAL A 121 15.71 -29.94 -1.24
N VAL A 122 16.06 -31.06 -0.60
CA VAL A 122 17.04 -32.00 -1.13
C VAL A 122 16.26 -33.13 -1.80
N PRO A 123 16.49 -33.42 -3.09
CA PRO A 123 15.89 -34.57 -3.75
C PRO A 123 16.25 -35.86 -3.02
N PRO A 124 15.38 -36.89 -3.05
CA PRO A 124 15.72 -38.20 -2.50
C PRO A 124 17.03 -38.73 -3.11
N ALA A 125 17.92 -39.26 -2.27
CA ALA A 125 19.04 -40.04 -2.76
C ALA A 125 18.52 -41.28 -3.49
N ARG A 126 19.16 -41.65 -4.60
CA ARG A 126 18.88 -42.90 -5.32
C ARG A 126 19.26 -44.12 -4.50
#